data_AF-A0A8J1XK12-F1
#
_entry.id   AF-A0A8J1XK12-F1
#
_cell.length_a   1.000
_cell.length_b   1.000
_cell.length_c   1.000
_cell.angle_alpha   90.00
_cell.angle_beta   90.00
_cell.angle_gamma   90.00
#
_symmetry.space_group_name_H-M   'P 1'
#
loop_
_entity.id
_entity.type
_entity.pdbx_description
1 polymer ?
#
loop_
_entity_poly.entity_id
_entity_poly.type
_entity_poly.pdbx_seq_one_letter_code
_entity_poly.pdbx_strand_id
1 'polypeptide(L)'
;MAKSKAQRMKEYRERKKQEMGEDWLKKERERVKKYYIPLELLPAKDRKRKQAINRNNWQNFRNKRQKPNDSSTPQPSSSSENEVTSTTGYLQLPSLMDSIDKSRKSSGRKRVNRALSRAHGKIKRLQKTSAKNRKIISRLRKKVNDLKPANTPRSKTDKLLKKSGFSPSKVPRTIRKKLIFSECVSDELKQSNQKKPISGRILKKYKLANQLRNSGYTWRKLREKKARKIGNQKKYDEIRSDVIEFFERDDNSRMMP
;
A
#
# COMPACT_ATOMS: atom_id res chain seq x y z
N MET A 1 0.18 -19.01 -12.27
CA MET A 1 0.00 -17.68 -11.61
C MET A 1 -0.29 -17.87 -10.12
N ALA A 2 -0.02 -16.88 -9.26
CA ALA A 2 -0.26 -17.00 -7.81
C ALA A 2 -1.75 -16.79 -7.44
N LYS A 3 -2.33 -17.70 -6.66
CA LYS A 3 -3.75 -17.64 -6.26
C LYS A 3 -4.08 -16.42 -5.38
N SER A 4 -5.15 -15.71 -5.73
CA SER A 4 -5.64 -14.54 -5.00
C SER A 4 -5.96 -14.88 -3.53
N LYS A 5 -5.84 -13.89 -2.63
CA LYS A 5 -6.16 -14.07 -1.20
C LYS A 5 -7.61 -14.54 -0.99
N ALA A 6 -8.56 -14.04 -1.79
CA ALA A 6 -9.96 -14.48 -1.72
C ALA A 6 -10.12 -15.96 -2.13
N GLN A 7 -9.39 -16.39 -3.16
CA GLN A 7 -9.41 -17.76 -3.68
C GLN A 7 -8.81 -18.75 -2.67
N ARG A 8 -7.64 -18.43 -2.09
CA ARG A 8 -7.02 -19.25 -1.02
C ARG A 8 -7.93 -19.36 0.22
N MET A 9 -8.65 -18.30 0.58
CA MET A 9 -9.63 -18.34 1.68
C MET A 9 -10.90 -19.13 1.34
N LYS A 10 -11.27 -19.25 0.05
CA LYS A 10 -12.37 -20.12 -0.41
C LYS A 10 -11.95 -21.59 -0.30
N GLU A 11 -10.80 -21.93 -0.89
CA GLU A 11 -10.22 -23.28 -0.86
C GLU A 11 -10.02 -23.80 0.57
N TYR A 12 -9.50 -22.95 1.48
CA TYR A 12 -9.36 -23.30 2.91
C TYR A 12 -10.71 -23.65 3.58
N ARG A 13 -11.78 -22.90 3.28
CA ARG A 13 -13.12 -23.14 3.83
C ARG A 13 -13.78 -24.39 3.24
N GLU A 14 -13.51 -24.68 1.98
CA GLU A 14 -14.01 -25.86 1.29
C GLU A 14 -13.34 -27.11 1.87
N ARG A 15 -12.02 -27.09 2.03
CA ARG A 15 -11.27 -28.15 2.72
C ARG A 15 -11.74 -28.34 4.18
N LYS A 16 -11.92 -27.25 4.94
CA LYS A 16 -12.45 -27.36 6.32
C LYS A 16 -13.92 -27.82 6.39
N LYS A 17 -14.74 -27.55 5.37
CA LYS A 17 -16.10 -28.12 5.26
C LYS A 17 -16.05 -29.63 4.98
N GLN A 18 -15.07 -30.10 4.22
CA GLN A 18 -14.85 -31.54 3.99
C GLN A 18 -14.30 -32.24 5.25
N GLU A 19 -13.29 -31.67 5.90
CA GLU A 19 -12.66 -32.23 7.12
C GLU A 19 -13.60 -32.35 8.33
N MET A 20 -14.57 -31.43 8.47
CA MET A 20 -15.36 -31.23 9.72
C MET A 20 -16.88 -31.22 9.49
N GLY A 21 -17.35 -31.52 8.28
CA GLY A 21 -18.76 -31.71 7.93
C GLY A 21 -19.74 -30.68 8.50
N GLU A 22 -20.76 -31.17 9.20
CA GLU A 22 -21.82 -30.37 9.81
C GLU A 22 -21.34 -29.47 10.95
N ASP A 23 -20.32 -29.91 11.68
CA ASP A 23 -19.79 -29.21 12.85
C ASP A 23 -19.11 -27.89 12.44
N TRP A 24 -18.48 -27.87 11.25
CA TRP A 24 -18.03 -26.64 10.60
C TRP A 24 -19.19 -25.76 10.11
N LEU A 25 -20.29 -26.35 9.61
CA LEU A 25 -21.48 -25.58 9.23
C LEU A 25 -22.15 -24.94 10.45
N LYS A 26 -22.20 -25.62 11.60
CA LYS A 26 -22.69 -25.08 12.88
C LYS A 26 -21.84 -23.90 13.34
N LYS A 27 -20.51 -24.08 13.41
CA LYS A 27 -19.55 -23.02 13.77
C LYS A 27 -19.57 -21.83 12.80
N GLU A 28 -19.78 -22.06 11.50
CA GLU A 28 -19.92 -20.98 10.51
C GLU A 28 -21.29 -20.26 10.62
N ARG A 29 -22.39 -20.96 10.91
CA ARG A 29 -23.71 -20.35 11.22
C ARG A 29 -23.60 -19.44 12.46
N GLU A 30 -22.98 -19.92 13.53
CA GLU A 30 -22.73 -19.15 14.76
C GLU A 30 -21.84 -17.93 14.49
N ARG A 31 -20.74 -18.10 13.74
CA ARG A 31 -19.87 -17.00 13.32
C ARG A 31 -20.62 -15.96 12.48
N VAL A 32 -21.51 -16.37 11.58
CA VAL A 32 -22.34 -15.45 10.80
C VAL A 32 -23.35 -14.74 11.70
N LYS A 33 -24.04 -15.46 12.61
CA LYS A 33 -24.99 -14.87 13.57
C LYS A 33 -24.32 -13.82 14.47
N LYS A 34 -23.11 -14.09 14.97
CA LYS A 34 -22.32 -13.16 15.82
C LYS A 34 -21.94 -11.84 15.14
N TYR A 35 -21.84 -11.82 13.80
CA TYR A 35 -21.55 -10.60 13.02
C TYR A 35 -22.74 -10.13 12.17
N TYR A 36 -23.93 -10.69 12.39
CA TYR A 36 -25.16 -10.26 11.72
C TYR A 36 -25.71 -9.01 12.40
N ILE A 37 -25.91 -7.95 11.63
CA ILE A 37 -26.55 -6.71 12.07
C ILE A 37 -27.85 -6.54 11.26
N PRO A 38 -29.04 -6.58 11.91
CA PRO A 38 -30.34 -6.29 11.31
C PRO A 38 -30.38 -5.00 10.49
N LEU A 39 -31.34 -4.89 9.58
CA LEU A 39 -31.43 -3.73 8.67
C LEU A 39 -31.93 -2.45 9.37
N GLU A 40 -32.76 -2.56 10.40
CA GLU A 40 -33.18 -1.40 11.20
C GLU A 40 -32.02 -0.77 11.98
N LEU A 41 -31.16 -1.58 12.60
CA LEU A 41 -30.02 -1.13 13.42
C LEU A 41 -28.84 -0.53 12.62
N LEU A 42 -28.99 -0.38 11.29
CA LEU A 42 -27.97 0.21 10.43
C LEU A 42 -28.28 1.67 10.09
N PRO A 43 -27.26 2.56 10.13
CA PRO A 43 -27.42 3.94 9.66
C PRO A 43 -28.06 4.00 8.28
N ALA A 44 -29.03 4.90 8.08
CA ALA A 44 -29.90 4.93 6.89
C ALA A 44 -29.15 4.90 5.54
N LYS A 45 -27.93 5.44 5.50
CA LYS A 45 -27.01 5.40 4.36
C LYS A 45 -26.52 3.98 4.03
N ASP A 46 -26.13 3.20 5.03
CA ASP A 46 -25.66 1.83 4.85
C ASP A 46 -26.82 0.84 4.75
N ARG A 47 -28.00 1.16 5.33
CA ARG A 47 -29.27 0.49 5.03
C ARG A 47 -29.62 0.57 3.54
N LYS A 48 -29.63 1.78 2.95
CA LYS A 48 -29.81 1.99 1.49
C LYS A 48 -28.74 1.26 0.67
N ARG A 49 -27.49 1.20 1.14
CA ARG A 49 -26.41 0.45 0.48
C ARG A 49 -26.63 -1.06 0.49
N LYS A 50 -27.01 -1.67 1.62
CA LYS A 50 -27.37 -3.10 1.68
C LYS A 50 -28.58 -3.41 0.80
N GLN A 51 -29.62 -2.56 0.83
CA GLN A 51 -30.82 -2.72 -0.03
C GLN A 51 -30.46 -2.73 -1.53
N ALA A 52 -29.59 -1.81 -1.98
CA ALA A 52 -29.11 -1.80 -3.37
C ALA A 52 -28.31 -3.06 -3.75
N ILE A 53 -27.44 -3.55 -2.85
CA ILE A 53 -26.69 -4.80 -3.08
C ILE A 53 -27.65 -5.99 -3.17
N ASN A 54 -28.63 -6.09 -2.27
CA ASN A 54 -29.63 -7.17 -2.29
C ASN A 54 -30.48 -7.14 -3.57
N ARG A 55 -30.92 -5.95 -4.02
CA ARG A 55 -31.66 -5.78 -5.28
C ARG A 55 -30.84 -6.24 -6.49
N ASN A 56 -29.57 -5.84 -6.58
CA ASN A 56 -28.67 -6.27 -7.65
C ASN A 56 -28.42 -7.78 -7.62
N ASN A 57 -28.25 -8.37 -6.42
CA ASN A 57 -28.09 -9.82 -6.28
C ASN A 57 -29.35 -10.59 -6.72
N TRP A 58 -30.54 -10.09 -6.38
CA TRP A 58 -31.81 -10.70 -6.79
C TRP A 58 -32.06 -10.58 -8.30
N GLN A 59 -31.73 -9.43 -8.91
CA GLN A 59 -31.73 -9.28 -10.37
C GLN A 59 -30.74 -10.24 -11.04
N ASN A 60 -29.50 -10.34 -10.54
CA ASN A 60 -28.52 -11.29 -11.05
C ASN A 60 -28.96 -12.76 -10.90
N PHE A 61 -29.73 -13.09 -9.86
CA PHE A 61 -30.31 -14.43 -9.68
C PHE A 61 -31.45 -14.70 -10.67
N ARG A 62 -32.38 -13.75 -10.84
CA ARG A 62 -33.47 -13.83 -11.82
C ARG A 62 -32.91 -13.97 -13.25
N ASN A 63 -31.96 -13.12 -13.63
CA ASN A 63 -31.30 -13.16 -14.94
C ASN A 63 -30.52 -14.47 -15.17
N LYS A 64 -30.08 -15.17 -14.12
CA LYS A 64 -29.48 -16.50 -14.23
C LYS A 64 -30.52 -17.61 -14.42
N ARG A 65 -31.72 -17.51 -13.83
CA ARG A 65 -32.82 -18.46 -14.06
C ARG A 65 -33.57 -18.22 -15.37
N GLN A 66 -33.45 -17.04 -15.97
CA GLN A 66 -34.03 -16.69 -17.27
C GLN A 66 -33.08 -16.99 -18.45
N LYS A 67 -31.89 -17.53 -18.20
CA LYS A 67 -31.10 -18.21 -19.23
C LYS A 67 -31.39 -19.71 -19.13
N PRO A 68 -31.83 -20.39 -20.21
CA PRO A 68 -31.82 -21.85 -20.24
C PRO A 68 -30.37 -22.35 -20.13
N ASN A 69 -30.21 -23.59 -19.69
CA ASN A 69 -28.92 -24.28 -19.76
C ASN A 69 -28.78 -24.89 -21.16
N ASP A 70 -28.10 -24.20 -22.07
CA ASP A 70 -27.74 -24.71 -23.40
C ASP A 70 -26.63 -25.78 -23.30
N SER A 71 -26.90 -26.88 -22.59
CA SER A 71 -25.93 -27.96 -22.34
C SER A 71 -26.58 -29.30 -21.91
N SER A 72 -27.38 -29.92 -22.77
CA SER A 72 -27.24 -31.35 -23.17
C SER A 72 -28.48 -31.93 -23.90
N THR A 73 -28.19 -32.69 -24.97
CA THR A 73 -29.05 -33.72 -25.62
C THR A 73 -30.27 -33.24 -26.45
N PRO A 74 -30.40 -33.67 -27.74
CA PRO A 74 -31.53 -33.32 -28.63
C PRO A 74 -32.51 -34.49 -28.87
N GLN A 75 -33.78 -34.18 -29.20
CA GLN A 75 -34.74 -34.91 -30.07
C GLN A 75 -36.02 -34.03 -30.28
N PRO A 76 -36.92 -34.28 -31.27
CA PRO A 76 -37.67 -33.22 -31.95
C PRO A 76 -39.22 -33.25 -31.78
N SER A 77 -39.92 -32.51 -32.67
CA SER A 77 -41.39 -32.36 -32.86
C SER A 77 -42.09 -31.40 -31.88
N SER A 78 -43.13 -30.63 -32.26
CA SER A 78 -43.77 -30.35 -33.57
C SER A 78 -44.38 -28.92 -33.60
N SER A 79 -44.91 -28.50 -34.77
CA SER A 79 -46.00 -27.50 -35.04
C SER A 79 -46.44 -26.54 -33.92
N SER A 80 -46.68 -25.25 -34.17
CA SER A 80 -47.55 -24.75 -35.26
C SER A 80 -47.34 -23.26 -35.61
N GLU A 81 -47.93 -22.83 -36.74
CA GLU A 81 -47.90 -21.45 -37.28
C GLU A 81 -49.07 -20.57 -36.77
N ASN A 82 -48.95 -19.24 -36.94
CA ASN A 82 -50.05 -18.27 -37.14
C ASN A 82 -49.49 -16.82 -37.33
N GLU A 83 -50.20 -15.92 -38.02
CA GLU A 83 -49.88 -14.46 -38.07
C GLU A 83 -51.08 -13.57 -37.62
N VAL A 84 -51.78 -12.69 -38.38
CA VAL A 84 -51.75 -12.28 -39.81
C VAL A 84 -52.16 -10.79 -39.97
N THR A 85 -51.84 -10.19 -41.13
CA THR A 85 -52.45 -9.01 -41.80
C THR A 85 -53.87 -8.55 -41.37
N SER A 86 -54.30 -7.27 -41.48
CA SER A 86 -53.61 -5.98 -41.72
C SER A 86 -54.35 -4.78 -41.03
N THR A 87 -55.10 -3.79 -41.58
CA THR A 87 -55.51 -3.35 -42.94
C THR A 87 -55.97 -1.86 -42.94
N THR A 88 -55.36 -0.98 -43.77
CA THR A 88 -55.80 0.42 -44.14
C THR A 88 -55.96 1.50 -43.04
N GLY A 89 -55.84 2.81 -43.32
CA GLY A 89 -55.46 3.51 -44.56
C GLY A 89 -55.59 5.05 -44.48
N TYR A 90 -55.47 5.72 -45.64
CA TYR A 90 -55.57 7.17 -45.92
C TYR A 90 -54.37 8.10 -45.61
N LEU A 91 -54.32 9.18 -46.40
CA LEU A 91 -53.18 10.07 -46.64
C LEU A 91 -53.50 11.51 -46.20
N GLN A 92 -52.58 12.17 -45.49
CA GLN A 92 -52.51 13.64 -45.50
C GLN A 92 -51.12 14.15 -45.06
N LEU A 93 -50.49 14.95 -45.92
CA LEU A 93 -49.29 15.76 -45.69
C LEU A 93 -49.49 17.11 -46.41
N PRO A 94 -48.77 18.19 -46.07
CA PRO A 94 -47.98 18.43 -44.86
C PRO A 94 -48.33 19.77 -44.15
N SER A 95 -48.21 19.82 -42.82
CA SER A 95 -48.11 21.09 -42.07
C SER A 95 -47.02 20.97 -41.00
N LEU A 96 -45.79 21.36 -41.36
CA LEU A 96 -44.60 21.06 -40.56
C LEU A 96 -43.44 22.08 -40.68
N MET A 97 -43.73 23.38 -40.81
CA MET A 97 -42.69 24.44 -40.90
C MET A 97 -42.57 25.34 -39.65
N ASP A 98 -43.66 25.76 -39.01
CA ASP A 98 -43.63 26.87 -38.04
C ASP A 98 -43.16 26.55 -36.60
N SER A 99 -42.76 25.30 -36.31
CA SER A 99 -42.47 24.85 -34.93
C SER A 99 -40.98 24.57 -34.63
N ILE A 100 -40.11 24.59 -35.63
CA ILE A 100 -38.75 24.01 -35.53
C ILE A 100 -37.83 24.79 -34.59
N ASP A 101 -37.82 26.13 -34.63
CA ASP A 101 -36.79 26.94 -33.95
C ASP A 101 -36.93 27.06 -32.43
N LYS A 102 -38.14 26.87 -31.88
CA LYS A 102 -38.35 26.86 -30.42
C LYS A 102 -37.71 25.62 -29.76
N SER A 103 -37.54 24.53 -30.50
CA SER A 103 -36.94 23.28 -30.00
C SER A 103 -35.41 23.38 -29.81
N ARG A 104 -34.70 24.00 -30.76
CA ARG A 104 -33.23 24.01 -30.84
C ARG A 104 -32.60 24.68 -29.62
N LYS A 105 -33.12 25.85 -29.22
CA LYS A 105 -32.67 26.63 -28.03
C LYS A 105 -32.81 25.83 -26.71
N SER A 106 -33.82 24.97 -26.59
CA SER A 106 -34.03 24.09 -25.41
C SER A 106 -32.91 23.05 -25.25
N SER A 107 -32.41 22.50 -26.37
CA SER A 107 -31.39 21.44 -26.38
C SER A 107 -30.03 21.94 -25.89
N GLY A 108 -29.64 23.16 -26.29
CA GLY A 108 -28.39 23.83 -25.88
C GLY A 108 -28.34 24.05 -24.37
N ARG A 109 -29.38 24.65 -23.78
CA ARG A 109 -29.48 24.86 -22.32
C ARG A 109 -29.41 23.53 -21.55
N LYS A 110 -30.04 22.46 -22.06
CA LYS A 110 -29.96 21.11 -21.49
C LYS A 110 -28.54 20.52 -21.58
N ARG A 111 -27.79 20.75 -22.67
CA ARG A 111 -26.37 20.36 -22.81
C ARG A 111 -25.48 21.11 -21.82
N VAL A 112 -25.60 22.44 -21.73
CA VAL A 112 -24.83 23.27 -20.79
C VAL A 112 -25.09 22.89 -19.33
N ASN A 113 -26.36 22.73 -18.94
CA ASN A 113 -26.71 22.31 -17.57
C ASN A 113 -26.16 20.91 -17.22
N ARG A 114 -26.12 19.97 -18.19
CA ARG A 114 -25.46 18.66 -18.01
C ARG A 114 -23.94 18.80 -17.86
N ALA A 115 -23.29 19.72 -18.58
CA ALA A 115 -21.86 20.00 -18.44
C ALA A 115 -21.53 20.64 -17.08
N LEU A 116 -22.27 21.65 -16.65
CA LEU A 116 -22.16 22.27 -15.33
C LEU A 116 -22.36 21.26 -14.20
N SER A 117 -23.41 20.43 -14.28
CA SER A 117 -23.66 19.36 -13.30
C SER A 117 -22.49 18.36 -13.20
N ARG A 118 -21.89 17.96 -14.35
CA ARG A 118 -20.66 17.16 -14.38
C ARG A 118 -19.46 17.89 -13.76
N ALA A 119 -19.30 19.20 -14.02
CA ALA A 119 -18.23 20.02 -13.47
C ALA A 119 -18.34 20.18 -11.95
N HIS A 120 -19.50 20.58 -11.42
CA HIS A 120 -19.75 20.61 -9.97
C HIS A 120 -19.58 19.21 -9.33
N GLY A 121 -19.98 18.14 -10.03
CA GLY A 121 -19.71 16.76 -9.63
C GLY A 121 -18.21 16.44 -9.54
N LYS A 122 -17.40 16.91 -10.49
CA LYS A 122 -15.92 16.78 -10.49
C LYS A 122 -15.30 17.59 -9.35
N ILE A 123 -15.70 18.85 -9.15
CA ILE A 123 -15.25 19.72 -8.05
C ILE A 123 -15.57 19.08 -6.69
N LYS A 124 -16.80 18.61 -6.47
CA LYS A 124 -17.25 17.96 -5.23
C LYS A 124 -16.56 16.60 -4.97
N ARG A 125 -16.01 15.96 -6.00
CA ARG A 125 -15.10 14.80 -5.86
C ARG A 125 -13.68 15.24 -5.49
N LEU A 126 -13.12 16.25 -6.17
CA LEU A 126 -11.78 16.78 -5.93
C LEU A 126 -11.61 17.42 -4.54
N GLN A 127 -12.62 18.16 -4.05
CA GLN A 127 -12.66 18.64 -2.67
C GLN A 127 -12.60 17.49 -1.66
N LYS A 128 -13.31 16.38 -1.93
CA LYS A 128 -13.31 15.18 -1.06
C LYS A 128 -12.00 14.41 -1.11
N THR A 129 -11.29 14.36 -2.25
CA THR A 129 -9.94 13.74 -2.31
C THR A 129 -8.90 14.65 -1.67
N SER A 130 -8.94 15.97 -1.92
CA SER A 130 -8.08 16.95 -1.24
C SER A 130 -8.23 16.89 0.28
N ALA A 131 -9.46 16.87 0.81
CA ALA A 131 -9.72 16.73 2.25
C ALA A 131 -9.21 15.40 2.84
N LYS A 132 -9.30 14.28 2.09
CA LYS A 132 -8.67 13.00 2.49
C LYS A 132 -7.15 13.12 2.51
N ASN A 133 -6.54 13.69 1.47
CA ASN A 133 -5.09 13.82 1.36
C ASN A 133 -4.52 14.72 2.46
N ARG A 134 -5.17 15.86 2.76
CA ARG A 134 -4.84 16.72 3.92
C ARG A 134 -4.87 15.94 5.24
N LYS A 135 -5.89 15.10 5.47
CA LYS A 135 -5.98 14.22 6.67
C LYS A 135 -4.90 13.12 6.69
N ILE A 136 -4.49 12.58 5.54
CA ILE A 136 -3.37 11.62 5.44
C ILE A 136 -2.04 12.31 5.76
N ILE A 137 -1.76 13.45 5.13
CA ILE A 137 -0.53 14.23 5.37
C ILE A 137 -0.44 14.67 6.84
N SER A 138 -1.53 15.13 7.45
CA SER A 138 -1.58 15.45 8.88
C SER A 138 -1.21 14.26 9.77
N ARG A 139 -1.79 13.07 9.50
CA ARG A 139 -1.46 11.83 10.23
C ARG A 139 -0.01 11.38 10.03
N LEU A 140 0.54 11.57 8.83
CA LEU A 140 1.95 11.26 8.54
C LEU A 140 2.89 12.24 9.23
N ARG A 141 2.60 13.55 9.22
CA ARG A 141 3.37 14.57 9.94
C ARG A 141 3.38 14.32 11.44
N LYS A 142 2.24 14.00 12.07
CA LYS A 142 2.21 13.58 13.48
C LYS A 142 3.14 12.38 13.71
N LYS A 143 2.95 11.28 12.97
CA LYS A 143 3.83 10.10 13.08
C LYS A 143 5.33 10.39 12.89
N VAL A 144 5.71 11.32 12.01
CA VAL A 144 7.11 11.72 11.81
C VAL A 144 7.65 12.51 13.02
N ASN A 145 6.84 13.38 13.62
CA ASN A 145 7.22 14.16 14.80
C ASN A 145 7.23 13.32 16.09
N ASP A 146 6.25 12.42 16.25
CA ASP A 146 6.11 11.53 17.41
C ASP A 146 7.24 10.46 17.45
N LEU A 147 7.82 10.11 16.29
CA LEU A 147 8.94 9.19 16.17
C LEU A 147 10.27 9.88 16.55
N LYS A 148 10.65 9.79 17.83
CA LYS A 148 12.02 10.12 18.29
C LYS A 148 13.06 9.53 17.33
N PRO A 149 14.02 10.32 16.80
CA PRO A 149 14.85 9.94 15.66
C PRO A 149 15.71 8.71 15.97
N ALA A 150 15.33 7.57 15.40
CA ALA A 150 15.71 6.22 15.81
C ALA A 150 17.21 6.09 16.13
N ASN A 151 17.54 5.69 17.36
CA ASN A 151 18.90 5.63 17.87
C ASN A 151 19.66 4.41 17.30
N THR A 152 20.07 4.51 16.04
CA THR A 152 20.75 3.48 15.27
C THR A 152 22.12 3.99 14.82
N PRO A 153 23.15 3.13 14.65
CA PRO A 153 24.48 3.56 14.19
C PRO A 153 24.46 4.46 12.95
N ARG A 154 23.62 4.13 11.94
CA ARG A 154 23.45 4.98 10.75
C ARG A 154 22.84 6.35 11.07
N SER A 155 21.81 6.42 11.90
CA SER A 155 21.20 7.68 12.36
C SER A 155 22.17 8.54 13.17
N LYS A 156 23.01 7.92 14.02
CA LYS A 156 24.08 8.61 14.75
C LYS A 156 25.17 9.13 13.82
N THR A 157 25.63 8.32 12.87
CA THR A 157 26.60 8.74 11.84
C THR A 157 26.06 9.91 11.02
N ASP A 158 24.81 9.81 10.57
CA ASP A 158 24.15 10.86 9.78
C ASP A 158 23.87 12.13 10.62
N LYS A 159 23.80 12.04 11.96
CA LYS A 159 23.79 13.19 12.88
C LYS A 159 25.19 13.78 13.10
N LEU A 160 26.23 12.94 13.20
CA LEU A 160 27.62 13.35 13.39
C LEU A 160 28.12 14.12 12.17
N LEU A 161 27.87 13.60 10.96
CA LEU A 161 28.16 14.30 9.70
C LEU A 161 27.46 15.65 9.62
N LYS A 162 26.17 15.72 10.00
CA LYS A 162 25.44 17.00 10.06
C LYS A 162 25.99 17.97 11.11
N LYS A 163 26.54 17.48 12.22
CA LYS A 163 27.19 18.31 13.24
C LYS A 163 28.50 18.93 12.75
N SER A 164 29.23 18.26 11.84
CA SER A 164 30.42 18.83 11.18
C SER A 164 30.09 19.56 9.86
N GLY A 165 28.83 19.93 9.61
CA GLY A 165 28.40 20.66 8.40
C GLY A 165 28.10 19.80 7.17
N PHE A 166 28.52 18.53 7.15
CA PHE A 166 28.41 17.67 5.98
C PHE A 166 27.00 17.09 5.78
N SER A 167 26.45 17.26 4.58
CA SER A 167 25.28 16.48 4.16
C SER A 167 25.66 15.00 4.02
N PRO A 168 24.95 14.05 4.67
CA PRO A 168 25.21 12.61 4.52
C PRO A 168 25.04 12.07 3.09
N SER A 169 24.50 12.85 2.14
CA SER A 169 24.47 12.52 0.71
C SER A 169 25.73 12.93 -0.05
N LYS A 170 26.45 13.99 0.37
CA LYS A 170 27.69 14.44 -0.26
C LYS A 170 28.89 13.54 0.11
N VAL A 171 28.92 13.01 1.34
CA VAL A 171 30.07 12.25 1.88
C VAL A 171 30.30 10.94 1.11
N PRO A 172 31.54 10.65 0.65
CA PRO A 172 31.87 9.41 -0.07
C PRO A 172 31.42 8.14 0.65
N ARG A 173 30.90 7.17 -0.14
CA ARG A 173 30.32 5.92 0.37
C ARG A 173 31.31 5.07 1.17
N THR A 174 32.60 5.15 0.85
CA THR A 174 33.71 4.52 1.58
C THR A 174 33.83 5.10 3.00
N ILE A 175 33.99 6.42 3.11
CA ILE A 175 34.13 7.16 4.37
C ILE A 175 32.88 7.01 5.23
N ARG A 176 31.68 7.22 4.66
CA ARG A 176 30.41 6.99 5.39
C ARG A 176 30.26 5.55 5.88
N LYS A 177 30.83 4.56 5.18
CA LYS A 177 30.86 3.16 5.65
C LYS A 177 31.88 2.95 6.78
N LYS A 178 33.07 3.58 6.74
CA LYS A 178 34.05 3.62 7.85
C LYS A 178 33.41 4.22 9.12
N LEU A 179 32.68 5.33 8.99
CA LEU A 179 31.99 6.00 10.11
C LEU A 179 30.78 5.23 10.68
N ILE A 180 30.02 4.50 9.85
CA ILE A 180 28.98 3.58 10.35
C ILE A 180 29.62 2.38 11.07
N PHE A 181 30.79 1.90 10.61
CA PHE A 181 31.51 0.80 11.24
C PHE A 181 32.01 1.14 12.65
N SER A 182 32.64 2.29 12.86
CA SER A 182 33.11 2.72 14.18
C SER A 182 31.96 2.81 15.19
N GLU A 183 30.82 3.41 14.82
CA GLU A 183 29.66 3.50 15.71
C GLU A 183 28.98 2.13 15.96
N CYS A 184 29.00 1.21 14.99
CA CYS A 184 28.53 -0.16 15.21
C CYS A 184 29.41 -0.90 16.23
N VAL A 185 30.73 -0.76 16.15
CA VAL A 185 31.67 -1.32 17.13
C VAL A 185 31.45 -0.68 18.51
N SER A 186 31.26 0.65 18.57
CA SER A 186 30.97 1.35 19.83
C SER A 186 29.67 0.90 20.49
N ASP A 187 28.61 0.63 19.73
CA ASP A 187 27.36 0.07 20.29
C ASP A 187 27.49 -1.40 20.71
N GLU A 188 28.24 -2.23 19.97
CA GLU A 188 28.47 -3.62 20.38
C GLU A 188 29.38 -3.75 21.61
N LEU A 189 30.35 -2.85 21.79
CA LEU A 189 31.12 -2.74 23.03
C LEU A 189 30.23 -2.36 24.22
N LYS A 190 29.34 -1.37 24.05
CA LYS A 190 28.35 -0.98 25.07
C LYS A 190 27.41 -2.14 25.43
N GLN A 191 26.97 -2.92 24.44
CA GLN A 191 26.17 -4.13 24.66
C GLN A 191 26.96 -5.31 25.23
N SER A 192 28.28 -5.40 25.00
CA SER A 192 29.10 -6.51 25.53
C SER A 192 29.26 -6.48 27.06
N ASN A 193 29.03 -5.32 27.69
CA ASN A 193 28.98 -5.16 29.15
C ASN A 193 27.64 -5.63 29.77
N GLN A 194 26.64 -5.99 28.96
CA GLN A 194 25.35 -6.48 29.45
C GLN A 194 25.36 -8.01 29.65
N LYS A 195 24.60 -8.51 30.64
CA LYS A 195 24.61 -9.92 31.10
C LYS A 195 24.35 -10.99 30.01
N LYS A 196 23.85 -10.62 28.83
CA LYS A 196 23.71 -11.52 27.65
C LYS A 196 24.31 -10.84 26.41
N PRO A 197 25.65 -10.86 26.22
CA PRO A 197 26.34 -10.08 25.21
C PRO A 197 26.23 -10.71 23.82
N ILE A 198 25.20 -10.33 23.05
CA ILE A 198 24.92 -10.93 21.72
C ILE A 198 25.76 -10.29 20.60
N SER A 199 27.09 -10.45 20.72
CA SER A 199 28.09 -9.89 19.82
C SER A 199 27.82 -10.17 18.33
N GLY A 200 28.15 -9.20 17.47
CA GLY A 200 28.03 -9.29 16.03
C GLY A 200 26.62 -9.20 15.45
N ARG A 201 25.55 -9.06 16.24
CA ARG A 201 24.20 -8.83 15.69
C ARG A 201 24.10 -7.47 14.96
N ILE A 202 24.81 -6.44 15.39
CA ILE A 202 24.79 -5.11 14.75
C ILE A 202 25.70 -5.12 13.52
N LEU A 203 26.95 -5.58 13.63
CA LEU A 203 27.86 -5.64 12.47
C LEU A 203 27.38 -6.62 11.38
N LYS A 204 26.67 -7.71 11.73
CA LYS A 204 25.94 -8.55 10.74
C LYS A 204 24.80 -7.79 10.07
N LYS A 205 23.95 -7.07 10.84
CA LYS A 205 22.82 -6.29 10.31
C LYS A 205 23.23 -5.24 9.27
N TYR A 206 24.38 -4.61 9.45
CA TYR A 206 24.91 -3.62 8.49
C TYR A 206 25.86 -4.20 7.41
N LYS A 207 26.05 -5.53 7.36
CA LYS A 207 26.99 -6.23 6.44
C LYS A 207 28.45 -5.75 6.57
N LEU A 208 28.90 -5.50 7.79
CA LEU A 208 30.23 -4.94 8.10
C LEU A 208 31.20 -5.96 8.70
N ALA A 209 30.81 -7.24 8.83
CA ALA A 209 31.64 -8.31 9.37
C ALA A 209 32.99 -8.48 8.63
N ASN A 210 33.04 -8.23 7.32
CA ASN A 210 34.29 -8.28 6.55
C ASN A 210 35.20 -7.08 6.86
N GLN A 211 34.66 -5.89 7.19
CA GLN A 211 35.51 -4.77 7.63
C GLN A 211 36.14 -5.06 9.00
N LEU A 212 35.43 -5.75 9.90
CA LEU A 212 36.03 -6.21 11.16
C LEU A 212 37.19 -7.20 10.91
N ARG A 213 37.02 -8.15 9.98
CA ARG A 213 38.11 -9.05 9.58
C ARG A 213 39.31 -8.28 9.00
N ASN A 214 39.07 -7.35 8.08
CA ASN A 214 40.14 -6.60 7.42
C ASN A 214 40.90 -5.64 8.36
N SER A 215 40.24 -5.14 9.41
CA SER A 215 40.89 -4.35 10.49
C SER A 215 41.67 -5.21 11.50
N GLY A 216 41.69 -6.53 11.34
CA GLY A 216 42.49 -7.47 12.15
C GLY A 216 42.00 -7.65 13.60
N TYR A 217 40.85 -7.06 13.96
CA TYR A 217 40.20 -7.29 15.24
C TYR A 217 39.32 -8.55 15.17
N THR A 218 39.46 -9.45 16.14
CA THR A 218 38.54 -10.59 16.30
C THR A 218 37.50 -10.29 17.38
N TRP A 219 36.36 -10.96 17.32
CA TRP A 219 35.30 -10.87 18.35
C TRP A 219 35.81 -11.16 19.77
N ARG A 220 36.78 -12.06 19.89
CA ARG A 220 37.42 -12.42 21.15
C ARG A 220 38.23 -11.22 21.70
N LYS A 221 39.12 -10.66 20.88
CA LYS A 221 39.91 -9.45 21.19
C LYS A 221 39.02 -8.24 21.53
N LEU A 222 37.90 -8.02 20.82
CA LEU A 222 36.97 -6.93 21.14
C LEU A 222 36.29 -7.07 22.52
N ARG A 223 36.08 -8.30 23.01
CA ARG A 223 35.46 -8.57 24.32
C ARG A 223 36.47 -8.54 25.47
N GLU A 224 37.72 -8.88 25.18
CA GLU A 224 38.82 -8.88 26.14
C GLU A 224 39.34 -7.44 26.35
N LYS A 225 38.97 -6.80 27.48
CA LYS A 225 39.41 -5.42 27.85
C LYS A 225 40.94 -5.18 27.76
N LYS A 226 41.75 -6.25 27.76
CA LYS A 226 43.22 -6.21 27.64
C LYS A 226 43.75 -6.07 26.19
N ALA A 227 42.90 -6.13 25.15
CA ALA A 227 43.33 -6.06 23.74
C ALA A 227 43.81 -4.66 23.24
N ARG A 228 44.40 -3.85 24.13
CA ARG A 228 44.92 -2.50 23.85
C ARG A 228 46.32 -2.48 23.19
N LYS A 229 46.97 -3.63 22.95
CA LYS A 229 48.34 -3.67 22.43
C LYS A 229 48.46 -4.07 20.95
N ILE A 230 48.88 -3.08 20.16
CA ILE A 230 49.90 -3.16 19.08
C ILE A 230 49.48 -3.80 17.74
N GLY A 231 48.59 -4.80 17.70
CA GLY A 231 48.43 -5.65 16.50
C GLY A 231 47.96 -5.02 15.18
N ASN A 232 47.30 -3.85 15.18
CA ASN A 232 46.82 -3.18 13.95
C ASN A 232 46.86 -1.64 14.04
N GLN A 233 47.81 -1.07 14.79
CA GLN A 233 47.89 0.38 15.01
C GLN A 233 47.92 1.16 13.67
N LYS A 234 48.87 0.83 12.78
CA LYS A 234 49.00 1.44 11.44
C LYS A 234 47.69 1.51 10.66
N LYS A 235 46.92 0.41 10.57
CA LYS A 235 45.61 0.39 9.88
C LYS A 235 44.53 1.25 10.54
N TYR A 236 44.60 1.43 11.85
CA TYR A 236 43.72 2.37 12.54
C TYR A 236 44.15 3.81 12.26
N ASP A 237 45.45 4.08 12.24
CA ASP A 237 46.02 5.40 11.97
C ASP A 237 45.85 5.81 10.49
N GLU A 238 45.96 4.88 9.54
CA GLU A 238 45.51 5.03 8.14
C GLU A 238 44.02 5.42 8.06
N ILE A 239 43.14 4.65 8.73
CA ILE A 239 41.70 4.93 8.76
C ILE A 239 41.39 6.27 9.43
N ARG A 240 42.20 6.69 10.40
CA ARG A 240 42.09 7.98 11.09
C ARG A 240 42.59 9.11 10.19
N SER A 241 43.71 8.93 9.50
CA SER A 241 44.29 9.87 8.53
C SER A 241 43.32 10.12 7.37
N ASP A 242 42.78 9.07 6.72
CA ASP A 242 41.71 9.15 5.72
C ASP A 242 40.51 10.03 6.15
N VAL A 243 40.16 10.01 7.44
CA VAL A 243 39.01 10.72 8.01
C VAL A 243 39.40 12.16 8.40
N ILE A 244 40.60 12.35 8.93
CA ILE A 244 41.18 13.66 9.26
C ILE A 244 41.41 14.46 7.97
N GLU A 245 42.13 13.90 7.01
CA GLU A 245 42.38 14.49 5.69
C GLU A 245 41.06 14.83 4.96
N PHE A 246 40.03 13.99 5.07
CA PHE A 246 38.72 14.33 4.53
C PHE A 246 38.07 15.54 5.23
N PHE A 247 38.27 15.73 6.53
CA PHE A 247 37.77 16.92 7.24
C PHE A 247 38.67 18.16 7.07
N GLU A 248 39.95 17.99 6.75
CA GLU A 248 40.95 19.06 6.67
C GLU A 248 41.28 19.54 5.24
N ARG A 249 40.91 18.80 4.17
CA ARG A 249 41.05 19.28 2.79
C ARG A 249 40.27 20.58 2.55
N ASP A 250 40.96 21.62 2.07
CA ASP A 250 40.39 22.95 1.81
C ASP A 250 39.18 22.96 0.87
N ASP A 251 39.10 22.04 -0.10
CA ASP A 251 37.91 21.91 -0.97
C ASP A 251 36.61 21.63 -0.20
N ASN A 252 36.70 21.06 1.01
CA ASN A 252 35.52 20.88 1.85
C ASN A 252 35.11 22.17 2.59
N SER A 253 36.01 23.14 2.79
CA SER A 253 35.61 24.50 3.23
C SER A 253 34.73 25.17 2.17
N ARG A 254 35.08 25.01 0.88
CA ARG A 254 34.29 25.44 -0.29
C ARG A 254 33.00 24.65 -0.54
N MET A 255 32.72 23.60 0.25
CA MET A 255 31.48 22.81 0.18
C MET A 255 30.40 23.21 1.20
N MET A 256 30.72 24.16 2.08
CA MET A 256 29.75 24.91 2.88
C MET A 256 28.90 25.82 1.97
N PRO A 257 27.58 25.95 2.22
CA PRO A 257 26.73 26.97 1.62
C PRO A 257 26.80 28.31 2.37
#